data_AF-A0A940AB03-F1
#
_entry.id   AF-A0A940AB03-F1
#
_cell.length_a   1.000
_cell.length_b   1.000
_cell.length_c   1.000
_cell.angle_alpha   90.00
_cell.angle_beta   90.00
_cell.angle_gamma   90.00
#
_symmetry.space_group_name_H-M   'P 1'
#
loop_
_entity.id
_entity.type
_entity.pdbx_description
1 polymer ?
#
loop_
_entity_poly.entity_id
_entity_poly.type
_entity_poly.pdbx_seq_one_letter_code
_entity_poly.pdbx_strand_id
1 'polypeptide(L)'
;MVRRHCFKVGLYWQGLIHDLSKYSYTEFSAGVKYYQGVRSPNVAERNINGYSKAWIHHKGRNKHHYEYWTDYSIETGNPLEYVRMPRRYFVESIMDRIAACKIYGGKAYRDSDALDYLLTRDSESHMNPDDHAELVRILSMLSSEGEKKTFEYLKKEYLKK
;
A
#
# COMPACT_ATOMS: atom_id res chain seq x y z
N MET A 1 -7.73 6.92 -8.41
CA MET A 1 -7.77 7.82 -7.23
C MET A 1 -6.38 8.11 -6.69
N VAL A 2 -5.53 7.09 -6.51
CA VAL A 2 -4.12 7.18 -6.09
C VAL A 2 -3.34 8.29 -6.80
N ARG A 3 -3.32 8.31 -8.14
CA ARG A 3 -2.66 9.36 -8.94
C ARG A 3 -3.01 10.78 -8.47
N ARG A 4 -4.29 11.06 -8.21
CA ARG A 4 -4.75 12.38 -7.76
C ARG A 4 -4.20 12.71 -6.36
N HIS A 5 -4.17 11.74 -5.46
CA HIS A 5 -3.62 11.91 -4.11
C HIS A 5 -2.10 12.12 -4.14
N CYS A 6 -1.37 11.30 -4.88
CA CYS A 6 0.07 11.47 -5.08
C CYS A 6 0.41 12.87 -5.64
N PHE A 7 -0.38 13.38 -6.58
CA PHE A 7 -0.15 14.71 -7.15
C PHE A 7 -0.38 15.83 -6.12
N LYS A 8 -1.37 15.68 -5.23
CA LYS A 8 -1.61 16.66 -4.15
C LYS A 8 -0.39 16.78 -3.22
N VAL A 9 0.33 15.70 -2.97
CA VAL A 9 1.54 15.68 -2.13
C VAL A 9 2.85 15.89 -2.89
N GLY A 10 2.81 16.10 -4.21
CA GLY A 10 3.98 16.37 -5.05
C GLY A 10 4.70 15.13 -5.60
N LEU A 11 4.15 13.93 -5.38
CA LEU A 11 4.68 12.67 -5.90
C LEU A 11 4.15 12.38 -7.31
N TYR A 12 4.46 13.25 -8.27
CA TYR A 12 3.97 13.12 -9.64
C TYR A 12 4.44 11.82 -10.30
N TRP A 13 5.72 11.50 -10.14
CA TRP A 13 6.28 10.28 -10.73
C TRP A 13 5.60 9.02 -10.19
N GLN A 14 5.55 8.86 -8.86
CA GLN A 14 4.87 7.74 -8.20
C GLN A 14 3.41 7.63 -8.65
N GLY A 15 2.68 8.75 -8.72
CA GLY A 15 1.30 8.75 -9.19
C GLY A 15 1.11 8.31 -10.64
N LEU A 16 2.11 8.53 -11.51
CA LEU A 16 2.10 8.09 -12.91
C LEU A 16 2.47 6.62 -13.06
N ILE A 17 3.46 6.15 -12.30
CA ILE A 17 3.97 4.79 -12.42
C ILE A 17 3.32 3.79 -11.46
N HIS A 18 2.39 4.25 -10.63
CA HIS A 18 1.68 3.43 -9.65
C HIS A 18 1.02 2.23 -10.35
N ASP A 19 1.36 1.03 -9.89
CA ASP A 19 0.79 -0.24 -10.33
C ASP A 19 0.90 -0.52 -11.84
N LEU A 20 1.90 0.01 -12.54
CA LEU A 20 2.11 -0.32 -13.95
C LEU A 20 2.38 -1.82 -14.19
N SER A 21 2.79 -2.57 -13.15
CA SER A 21 2.95 -4.03 -13.25
C SER A 21 1.64 -4.77 -13.60
N LYS A 22 0.46 -4.16 -13.33
CA LYS A 22 -0.86 -4.71 -13.68
C LYS A 22 -1.03 -4.95 -15.17
N TYR A 23 -0.29 -4.21 -16.01
CA TYR A 23 -0.31 -4.36 -17.46
C TYR A 23 0.67 -5.41 -17.99
N SER A 24 1.47 -6.03 -17.12
CA SER A 24 2.29 -7.18 -17.49
C SER A 24 1.42 -8.38 -17.85
N TYR A 25 1.91 -9.25 -18.73
CA TYR A 25 1.22 -10.49 -19.06
C TYR A 25 0.89 -11.33 -17.81
N THR A 26 1.80 -11.39 -16.83
CA THR A 26 1.63 -12.17 -15.60
C THR A 26 0.40 -11.75 -14.79
N GLU A 27 0.21 -10.45 -14.58
CA GLU A 27 -0.92 -9.92 -13.81
C GLU A 27 -2.19 -9.84 -14.65
N PHE A 28 -2.08 -9.40 -15.92
CA PHE A 28 -3.23 -9.26 -16.80
C PHE A 28 -3.90 -10.60 -17.11
N SER A 29 -3.13 -11.64 -17.46
CA SER A 29 -3.67 -12.96 -17.79
C SER A 29 -4.38 -13.61 -16.61
N ALA A 30 -3.85 -13.47 -15.40
CA ALA A 30 -4.51 -13.91 -14.17
C ALA A 30 -5.79 -13.10 -13.90
N GLY A 31 -5.75 -11.79 -14.13
CA GLY A 31 -6.91 -10.91 -14.05
C GLY A 31 -8.06 -11.37 -14.92
N VAL A 32 -7.79 -11.80 -16.16
CA VAL A 32 -8.81 -12.34 -17.08
C VAL A 32 -9.26 -13.75 -16.65
N LYS A 33 -8.32 -14.65 -16.38
CA LYS A 33 -8.62 -16.07 -16.10
C LYS A 33 -9.42 -16.28 -14.81
N TYR A 34 -9.11 -15.50 -13.77
CA TYR A 34 -9.69 -15.67 -12.44
C TYR A 34 -10.70 -14.57 -12.08
N TYR A 35 -11.20 -13.82 -13.06
CA TYR A 35 -12.24 -12.81 -12.83
C TYR A 35 -13.56 -13.47 -12.41
N GLN A 36 -14.09 -13.05 -11.26
CA GLN A 36 -15.35 -13.56 -10.70
C GLN A 36 -16.38 -12.45 -10.44
N GLY A 37 -16.05 -11.19 -10.71
CA GLY A 37 -16.91 -10.02 -10.46
C GLY A 37 -17.06 -9.59 -8.99
N VAL A 38 -16.92 -10.50 -8.02
CA VAL A 38 -17.21 -10.22 -6.59
C VAL A 38 -15.98 -10.13 -5.69
N ARG A 39 -14.83 -10.63 -6.13
CA ARG A 39 -13.58 -10.65 -5.34
C ARG A 39 -12.36 -10.48 -6.24
N SER A 40 -11.22 -10.16 -5.61
CA SER A 40 -9.95 -10.01 -6.35
C SER A 40 -9.57 -11.31 -7.08
N PRO A 41 -9.18 -11.24 -8.36
CA PRO A 41 -8.67 -12.40 -9.11
C PRO A 41 -7.52 -13.12 -8.41
N ASN A 42 -6.69 -12.39 -7.65
CA ASN A 42 -5.59 -12.96 -6.88
C ASN A 42 -6.07 -13.90 -5.76
N VAL A 43 -7.26 -13.66 -5.18
CA VAL A 43 -7.86 -14.54 -4.17
C VAL A 43 -8.31 -15.84 -4.81
N ALA A 44 -8.96 -15.75 -5.98
CA ALA A 44 -9.38 -16.93 -6.73
C ALA A 44 -8.17 -17.76 -7.20
N GLU A 45 -7.12 -17.11 -7.71
CA GLU A 45 -5.86 -17.78 -8.07
C GLU A 45 -5.25 -18.51 -6.87
N ARG A 46 -5.20 -17.85 -5.70
CA ARG A 46 -4.68 -18.44 -4.46
C ARG A 46 -5.48 -19.65 -4.00
N ASN A 47 -6.81 -19.59 -4.08
CA ASN A 47 -7.67 -20.70 -3.68
C ASN A 47 -7.51 -21.93 -4.58
N ILE A 48 -7.21 -21.74 -5.87
CA ILE A 48 -7.06 -22.84 -6.83
C ILE A 48 -5.65 -23.42 -6.79
N ASN A 49 -4.62 -22.56 -6.75
CA ASN A 49 -3.23 -22.98 -6.90
C ASN A 49 -2.47 -23.10 -5.57
N GLY A 50 -3.05 -22.65 -4.46
CA GLY A 50 -2.36 -22.48 -3.17
C GLY A 50 -1.53 -21.19 -3.08
N TYR A 51 -1.34 -20.45 -4.17
CA TYR A 51 -0.62 -19.19 -4.23
C TYR A 51 -1.14 -18.31 -5.37
N SER A 52 -0.82 -17.02 -5.37
CA SER A 52 -1.13 -16.12 -6.48
C SER A 52 0.15 -15.63 -7.15
N LYS A 53 0.42 -16.11 -8.36
CA LYS A 53 1.56 -15.67 -9.17
C LYS A 53 1.42 -14.18 -9.49
N ALA A 54 0.21 -13.72 -9.78
CA ALA A 54 -0.08 -12.31 -10.04
C ALA A 54 0.25 -11.45 -8.81
N TRP A 55 -0.16 -11.86 -7.61
CA TRP A 55 0.18 -11.15 -6.38
C TRP A 55 1.69 -11.09 -6.12
N ILE A 56 2.40 -12.21 -6.25
CA ILE A 56 3.86 -12.26 -6.04
C ILE A 56 4.56 -11.33 -7.02
N HIS A 57 4.15 -11.34 -8.29
CA HIS A 57 4.67 -10.45 -9.32
C HIS A 57 4.40 -8.97 -9.00
N HIS A 58 3.19 -8.67 -8.52
CA HIS A 58 2.71 -7.33 -8.18
C HIS A 58 3.49 -6.71 -7.03
N LYS A 59 3.48 -7.36 -5.86
CA LYS A 59 4.21 -6.85 -4.69
C LYS A 59 5.73 -6.82 -4.92
N GLY A 60 6.27 -7.68 -5.79
CA GLY A 60 7.68 -7.68 -6.17
C GLY A 60 8.08 -6.62 -7.21
N ARG A 61 7.16 -5.82 -7.74
CA ARG A 61 7.44 -4.75 -8.72
C ARG A 61 6.94 -3.38 -8.29
N ASN A 62 5.99 -3.33 -7.36
CA ASN A 62 5.42 -2.10 -6.86
C ASN A 62 5.99 -1.77 -5.48
N LYS A 63 6.86 -0.77 -5.46
CA LYS A 63 7.64 -0.37 -4.29
C LYS A 63 6.82 0.24 -3.15
N HIS A 64 5.55 0.56 -3.36
CA HIS A 64 4.68 1.01 -2.27
C HIS A 64 4.13 -0.14 -1.41
N HIS A 65 4.31 -1.40 -1.82
CA HIS A 65 4.04 -2.55 -0.96
C HIS A 65 5.21 -2.75 -0.01
N TYR A 66 4.95 -2.88 1.28
CA TYR A 66 6.01 -3.10 2.28
C TYR A 66 6.67 -4.47 2.08
N GLU A 67 5.98 -5.45 1.49
CA GLU A 67 6.55 -6.75 1.12
C GLU A 67 7.59 -6.68 -0.01
N TYR A 68 7.73 -5.54 -0.68
CA TYR A 68 8.86 -5.29 -1.58
C TYR A 68 10.15 -5.04 -0.78
N TRP A 69 10.04 -4.43 0.40
CA TRP A 69 11.14 -3.98 1.24
C TRP A 69 11.46 -5.03 2.28
N THR A 70 11.86 -6.20 1.81
CA THR A 70 12.34 -7.30 2.65
C THR A 70 13.77 -7.66 2.25
N ASP A 71 14.64 -7.88 3.23
CA ASP A 71 16.04 -8.25 3.02
C ASP A 71 16.46 -9.39 3.94
N TYR A 72 17.66 -9.95 3.71
CA TYR A 72 18.26 -10.95 4.58
C TYR A 72 18.91 -10.29 5.79
N SER A 73 18.63 -10.79 6.99
CA SER A 73 19.29 -10.32 8.21
C SER A 73 20.61 -11.04 8.40
N ILE A 74 21.72 -10.30 8.37
CA ILE A 74 23.05 -10.87 8.62
C ILE A 74 23.25 -11.13 10.13
N GLU A 75 22.62 -10.32 10.98
CA GLU A 75 22.84 -10.33 12.44
C GLU A 75 21.93 -11.30 13.20
N THR A 76 20.67 -11.45 12.78
CA THR A 76 19.68 -12.22 13.55
C THR A 76 19.57 -13.69 13.13
N GLY A 77 20.24 -14.09 12.04
CA GLY A 77 20.04 -15.40 11.42
C GLY A 77 18.62 -15.61 10.87
N ASN A 78 17.79 -14.56 10.83
CA ASN A 78 16.47 -14.62 10.23
C ASN A 78 16.58 -14.77 8.71
N PRO A 79 15.74 -15.60 8.10
CA PRO A 79 15.75 -15.79 6.65
C PRO A 79 15.25 -14.56 5.89
N LEU A 80 14.51 -13.65 6.53
CA LEU A 80 13.95 -12.44 5.90
C LEU A 80 13.48 -11.43 6.96
N GLU A 81 13.80 -10.14 6.80
CA GLU A 81 13.34 -9.04 7.66
C GLU A 81 12.72 -7.89 6.83
N TYR A 82 11.77 -7.15 7.41
CA TYR A 82 11.21 -5.95 6.78
C TYR A 82 12.09 -4.74 7.04
N VAL A 83 12.65 -4.17 5.97
CA VAL A 83 13.53 -2.99 6.04
C VAL A 83 12.72 -1.72 5.81
N ARG A 84 13.27 -0.61 6.30
CA ARG A 84 12.59 0.69 6.25
C ARG A 84 12.36 1.16 4.82
N MET A 85 11.13 1.56 4.52
CA MET A 85 10.75 2.06 3.21
C MET A 85 11.32 3.47 2.97
N PRO A 86 11.81 3.78 1.75
CA PRO A 86 12.09 5.16 1.39
C PRO A 86 10.81 6.00 1.44
N ARG A 87 10.89 7.19 2.04
CA ARG A 87 9.75 8.09 2.30
C ARG A 87 8.78 8.25 1.13
N ARG A 88 9.28 8.39 -0.09
CA ARG A 88 8.43 8.54 -1.30
C ARG A 88 7.49 7.35 -1.54
N TYR A 89 7.96 6.13 -1.30
CA TYR A 89 7.16 4.92 -1.49
C TYR A 89 6.29 4.62 -0.28
N PHE A 90 6.74 5.01 0.91
CA PHE A 90 5.92 5.00 2.12
C PHE A 90 4.73 5.97 1.98
N VAL A 91 4.93 7.20 1.49
CA VAL A 91 3.81 8.11 1.21
C VAL A 91 2.92 7.59 0.09
N GLU A 92 3.49 6.99 -0.97
CA GLU A 92 2.70 6.34 -2.00
C GLU A 92 1.79 5.24 -1.42
N SER A 93 2.28 4.45 -0.46
CA SER A 93 1.48 3.40 0.21
C SER A 93 0.32 3.98 1.03
N ILE A 94 0.53 5.14 1.69
CA ILE A 94 -0.54 5.88 2.37
C ILE A 94 -1.58 6.37 1.35
N MET A 95 -1.14 6.95 0.22
CA MET A 95 -2.05 7.45 -0.81
C MET A 95 -2.87 6.32 -1.44
N ASP A 96 -2.26 5.14 -1.64
CA ASP A 96 -2.92 3.93 -2.10
C ASP A 96 -3.96 3.43 -1.10
N ARG A 97 -3.58 3.31 0.18
CA ARG A 97 -4.48 2.87 1.25
C ARG A 97 -5.71 3.76 1.40
N ILE A 98 -5.53 5.08 1.43
CA ILE A 98 -6.64 6.05 1.50
C ILE A 98 -7.55 5.89 0.29
N ALA A 99 -6.96 5.73 -0.90
CA ALA A 99 -7.73 5.55 -2.12
C ALA A 99 -8.52 4.23 -2.12
N ALA A 100 -7.92 3.12 -1.65
CA ALA A 100 -8.58 1.83 -1.52
C ALA A 100 -9.77 1.92 -0.56
N CYS A 101 -9.57 2.50 0.64
CA CYS A 101 -10.65 2.69 1.62
C CYS A 101 -11.80 3.52 1.05
N LYS A 102 -11.51 4.58 0.28
CA LYS A 102 -12.54 5.38 -0.40
C LYS A 102 -13.32 4.61 -1.46
N ILE A 103 -12.64 3.77 -2.23
CA ILE A 103 -13.30 2.95 -3.26
C ILE A 103 -14.19 1.90 -2.61
N TYR A 104 -13.72 1.19 -1.58
CA TYR A 104 -14.48 0.15 -0.91
C TYR A 104 -15.58 0.68 0.01
N GLY A 105 -15.33 1.78 0.72
CA GLY A 105 -16.30 2.42 1.61
C GLY A 105 -17.38 3.22 0.87
N GLY A 106 -17.09 3.69 -0.36
CA GLY A 106 -18.05 4.42 -1.18
C GLY A 106 -18.64 5.62 -0.43
N LYS A 107 -19.98 5.65 -0.29
CA LYS A 107 -20.69 6.72 0.44
C LYS A 107 -20.51 6.65 1.95
N ALA A 108 -20.12 5.49 2.50
CA ALA A 108 -19.92 5.27 3.92
C ALA A 108 -18.47 5.54 4.37
N TYR A 109 -17.59 5.98 3.46
CA TYR A 109 -16.20 6.26 3.77
C TYR A 109 -16.04 7.33 4.85
N ARG A 110 -15.14 7.08 5.79
CA ARG A 110 -14.68 8.02 6.83
C ARG A 110 -13.17 8.12 6.80
N ASP A 111 -12.63 9.27 7.18
CA ASP A 111 -11.18 9.48 7.25
C ASP A 111 -10.49 8.54 8.26
N SER A 112 -11.23 7.97 9.21
CA SER A 112 -10.74 6.94 10.15
C SER A 112 -10.56 5.55 9.53
N ASP A 113 -11.23 5.24 8.41
CA ASP A 113 -11.33 3.86 7.91
C ASP A 113 -9.96 3.26 7.55
N ALA A 114 -9.00 4.08 7.12
CA ALA A 114 -7.64 3.63 6.82
C ALA A 114 -6.87 3.23 8.10
N LEU A 115 -7.09 3.94 9.21
CA LEU A 115 -6.53 3.62 10.52
C LEU A 115 -7.21 2.37 11.09
N ASP A 116 -8.54 2.32 11.06
CA ASP A 116 -9.34 1.18 11.53
C ASP A 116 -8.88 -0.11 10.80
N TYR A 117 -8.68 -0.04 9.48
CA TYR A 117 -8.19 -1.15 8.68
C TYR A 117 -6.74 -1.57 9.03
N LEU A 118 -5.89 -0.64 9.44
CA LEU A 118 -4.53 -0.97 9.90
C LEU A 118 -4.59 -1.71 11.23
N LEU A 119 -5.31 -1.17 12.22
CA LEU A 119 -5.36 -1.68 13.59
C LEU A 119 -6.11 -3.01 13.73
N THR A 120 -7.01 -3.33 12.80
CA THR A 120 -7.75 -4.60 12.80
C THR A 120 -6.98 -5.75 12.17
N ARG A 121 -5.80 -5.48 11.59
CA ARG A 121 -4.96 -6.50 10.95
C ARG A 121 -3.67 -6.65 11.73
N ASP A 122 -3.09 -7.83 11.69
CA ASP A 122 -1.71 -8.06 12.14
C ASP A 122 -0.70 -7.49 11.12
N SER A 123 -0.78 -6.19 10.84
CA SER A 123 0.17 -5.52 9.95
C SER A 123 1.51 -5.28 10.62
N GLU A 124 1.53 -5.17 11.95
CA GLU A 124 2.73 -4.94 12.74
C GLU A 124 3.76 -6.06 12.53
N SER A 125 3.33 -7.33 12.49
CA SER A 125 4.20 -8.47 12.23
C SER A 125 4.70 -8.56 10.77
N HIS A 126 4.20 -7.70 9.90
CA HIS A 126 4.43 -7.76 8.46
C HIS A 126 5.04 -6.47 7.88
N MET A 127 5.61 -5.60 8.71
CA MET A 127 6.30 -4.40 8.22
C MET A 127 7.41 -3.97 9.18
N ASN A 128 8.26 -3.04 8.72
CA ASN A 128 9.28 -2.46 9.58
C ASN A 128 8.62 -1.71 10.76
N PRO A 129 9.07 -1.88 12.02
CA PRO A 129 8.42 -1.27 13.19
C PRO A 129 8.33 0.27 13.12
N ASP A 130 9.36 0.94 12.58
CA ASP A 130 9.34 2.40 12.42
C ASP A 130 8.29 2.84 11.40
N ASP A 131 8.17 2.11 10.29
CA ASP A 131 7.17 2.39 9.27
C ASP A 131 5.76 2.12 9.82
N HIS A 132 5.57 1.10 10.66
CA HIS A 132 4.29 0.85 11.34
C HIS A 132 3.91 2.01 12.25
N ALA A 133 4.81 2.41 13.15
CA ALA A 133 4.57 3.51 14.09
C ALA A 133 4.28 4.83 13.35
N GLU A 134 5.03 5.09 12.27
CA GLU A 134 4.83 6.26 11.43
C GLU A 134 3.50 6.21 10.67
N LEU A 135 3.10 5.04 10.18
CA LEU A 135 1.82 4.84 9.49
C LEU A 135 0.65 5.06 10.46
N VAL A 136 0.72 4.50 11.67
CA VAL A 136 -0.27 4.76 12.73
C VAL A 136 -0.38 6.26 13.01
N ARG A 137 0.74 6.97 13.16
CA ARG A 137 0.75 8.41 13.44
C ARG A 137 0.10 9.22 12.32
N ILE A 138 0.44 8.95 11.06
CA ILE A 138 -0.10 9.69 9.91
C ILE A 138 -1.58 9.38 9.69
N LEU A 139 -1.99 8.12 9.84
CA LEU A 139 -3.40 7.75 9.73
C LEU A 139 -4.24 8.25 10.91
N SER A 140 -3.64 8.40 12.09
CA SER A 140 -4.28 9.10 13.22
C SER A 140 -4.52 10.58 12.91
N MET A 141 -3.53 11.25 12.29
CA MET A 141 -3.71 12.62 11.80
C MET A 141 -4.79 12.70 10.71
N LEU A 142 -4.85 11.73 9.79
CA LEU A 142 -5.95 11.65 8.82
C LEU A 142 -7.29 11.56 9.52
N SER A 143 -7.41 10.66 10.50
CA SER A 143 -8.66 10.44 11.23
C SER A 143 -9.13 11.67 12.02
N SER A 144 -8.21 12.44 12.61
CA SER A 144 -8.56 13.56 13.50
C SER A 144 -8.59 14.92 12.79
N GLU A 145 -7.77 15.12 11.76
CA GLU A 145 -7.55 16.41 11.11
C GLU A 145 -7.97 16.45 9.64
N GLY A 146 -8.25 15.30 9.05
CA GLY A 146 -8.74 15.13 7.68
C GLY A 146 -7.70 15.33 6.58
N GLU A 147 -8.05 14.92 5.36
CA GLU A 147 -7.13 14.83 4.23
C GLU A 147 -6.34 16.10 3.94
N LYS A 148 -6.96 17.28 4.07
CA LYS A 148 -6.33 18.56 3.70
C LYS A 148 -5.08 18.79 4.53
N LYS A 149 -5.20 18.68 5.86
CA LYS A 149 -4.10 18.89 6.80
C LYS A 149 -3.06 17.79 6.67
N THR A 150 -3.48 16.54 6.59
CA THR A 150 -2.55 15.41 6.44
C THR A 150 -1.73 15.51 5.16
N PHE A 151 -2.35 15.85 4.03
CA PHE A 151 -1.63 15.93 2.74
C PHE A 151 -0.69 17.14 2.71
N GLU A 152 -1.07 18.24 3.36
CA GLU A 152 -0.19 19.39 3.54
C GLU A 152 1.04 19.04 4.37
N TYR A 153 0.87 18.35 5.50
CA TYR A 153 1.97 17.84 6.32
C TYR A 153 2.89 16.91 5.52
N LEU A 154 2.32 15.94 4.80
CA LEU A 154 3.08 15.00 3.97
C LEU A 154 3.94 15.73 2.93
N LYS A 155 3.37 16.73 2.27
CA LYS A 155 4.05 17.52 1.24
C LYS A 155 5.13 18.45 1.78
N LYS A 156 4.79 19.20 2.83
CA LYS A 156 5.61 20.34 3.29
C LYS A 156 6.68 19.93 4.28
N GLU A 157 6.45 18.87 5.05
CA GLU A 157 7.32 18.47 6.15
C GLU A 157 7.88 17.07 5.95
N TYR A 158 7.02 16.07 5.73
CA TYR A 158 7.47 14.68 5.70
C TYR A 158 8.40 14.37 4.52
N LEU A 159 7.98 14.72 3.31
CA LEU A 159 8.73 14.44 2.07
C LEU A 159 9.97 15.31 1.86
N LYS A 160 10.17 16.36 2.66
CA LYS A 160 11.34 17.27 2.54
C LYS A 160 12.53 16.88 3.41
N LYS A 161 12.31 16.02 4.39
CA LYS A 161 13.37 15.45 5.22
C LYS A 161 14.03 14.30 4.48
#